data_AF-A0AAF0TXI0-F1
#
_entry.id   AF-A0AAF0TXI0-F1
#
_cell.length_a   1.000
_cell.length_b   1.000
_cell.length_c   1.000
_cell.angle_alpha   90.00
_cell.angle_beta   90.00
_cell.angle_gamma   90.00
#
_symmetry.space_group_name_H-M   'P 1'
#
loop_
_entity.id
_entity.type
_entity.pdbx_description
1 polymer ?
#
loop_
_entity_poly.entity_id
_entity_poly.type
_entity_poly.pdbx_seq_one_letter_code
_entity_poly.pdbx_strand_id
1 'polypeptide(L)'
;MQHGKLITYASRQLKIHEKNYPTHVIKLAAMVFALKILRHHLYGVHIDVFTDHKSLQYVFTQKNLNLRQRRWLELLKDYDMSVLYHPVKANVVANALS
;
A
#
# COMPACT_ATOMS: atom_id res chain seq x y z
N MET A 1 -9.58 -0.78 -8.73
CA MET A 1 -10.53 -0.64 -9.86
C MET A 1 -11.59 -1.69 -9.70
N GLN A 2 -12.85 -1.40 -10.00
CA GLN A 2 -13.92 -2.40 -9.97
C GLN A 2 -14.52 -2.47 -11.37
N HIS A 3 -14.55 -3.67 -11.96
CA HIS A 3 -14.95 -3.87 -13.37
C HIS A 3 -14.17 -2.98 -14.36
N GLY A 4 -12.85 -2.80 -14.14
CA GLY A 4 -12.00 -1.96 -14.98
C GLY A 4 -12.22 -0.45 -14.82
N LYS A 5 -13.15 -0.02 -13.95
CA LYS A 5 -13.39 1.40 -13.65
C LYS A 5 -12.66 1.83 -12.40
N LEU A 6 -12.11 3.03 -12.45
CA LEU A 6 -11.57 3.69 -11.27
C LEU A 6 -12.71 4.09 -10.32
N ILE A 7 -12.54 3.81 -9.03
CA ILE A 7 -13.50 4.21 -8.00
C ILE A 7 -13.06 5.54 -7.36
N THR A 8 -11.85 5.59 -6.81
CA THR A 8 -11.35 6.75 -6.05
C THR A 8 -9.83 6.88 -6.16
N TYR A 9 -9.33 8.11 -6.15
CA TYR A 9 -7.90 8.42 -5.94
C TYR A 9 -7.68 8.94 -4.52
N ALA A 10 -6.56 8.55 -3.91
CA ALA A 10 -6.12 9.11 -2.63
C ALA A 10 -4.61 9.36 -2.69
N SER A 11 -4.20 10.57 -2.35
CA SER A 11 -2.80 10.95 -2.20
C SER A 11 -2.63 11.80 -0.94
N ARG A 12 -1.42 11.82 -0.39
CA ARG A 12 -1.04 12.70 0.71
C ARG A 12 0.43 13.06 0.63
N GLN A 13 0.78 14.24 1.12
CA GLN A 13 2.17 14.60 1.33
C GLN A 13 2.77 13.83 2.52
N LEU A 14 4.07 13.54 2.42
CA LEU A 14 4.82 12.94 3.52
C LEU A 14 4.95 13.92 4.69
N LYS A 15 4.71 13.43 5.90
CA LYS A 15 5.02 14.20 7.12
C LYS A 15 6.53 14.39 7.23
N ILE A 16 6.96 15.44 7.92
CA ILE A 16 8.38 15.82 8.10
C ILE A 16 9.22 14.61 8.57
N HIS A 17 8.72 13.83 9.52
CA HIS A 17 9.42 12.65 10.03
C HIS A 17 9.36 11.43 9.09
N GLU A 18 8.37 11.34 8.20
CA GLU A 18 8.25 10.26 7.20
C GLU A 18 9.26 10.44 6.07
N LYS A 19 9.75 11.68 5.82
CA LYS A 19 10.79 11.96 4.83
C LYS A 19 12.11 11.24 5.13
N ASN A 20 12.37 10.93 6.39
CA ASN A 20 13.59 10.23 6.83
C ASN A 20 13.45 8.71 6.75
N TYR A 21 12.29 8.19 6.32
CA TYR A 21 12.10 6.75 6.21
C TYR A 21 12.76 6.19 4.95
N PRO A 22 13.27 4.95 4.98
CA PRO A 22 13.66 4.26 3.78
C PRO A 22 12.48 4.13 2.80
N THR A 23 12.76 4.16 1.49
CA THR A 23 11.74 4.11 0.42
C THR A 23 10.72 2.99 0.59
N HIS A 24 11.15 1.78 0.97
CA HIS A 24 10.25 0.65 1.17
C HIS A 24 9.26 0.89 2.33
N VAL A 25 9.66 1.61 3.38
CA VAL A 25 8.79 1.98 4.51
C VAL A 25 7.82 3.08 4.09
N ILE A 26 8.25 4.03 3.25
CA ILE A 26 7.38 5.07 2.69
C ILE A 26 6.28 4.42 1.83
N LYS A 27 6.66 3.48 0.95
CA LYS A 27 5.71 2.75 0.10
C LYS A 27 4.73 1.92 0.94
N LEU A 28 5.22 1.27 2.01
CA LEU A 28 4.34 0.58 2.97
C LEU A 28 3.36 1.54 3.66
N ALA A 29 3.84 2.73 4.07
CA ALA A 29 3.00 3.74 4.70
C ALA A 29 1.91 4.25 3.75
N ALA A 30 2.21 4.39 2.46
CA ALA A 30 1.24 4.74 1.44
C ALA A 30 0.14 3.68 1.30
N MET A 31 0.51 2.39 1.30
CA MET A 31 -0.44 1.27 1.27
C MET A 31 -1.37 1.28 2.49
N VAL A 32 -0.80 1.41 3.69
CA VAL A 32 -1.58 1.50 4.94
C VAL A 32 -2.53 2.71 4.93
N PHE A 33 -2.07 3.85 4.40
CA PHE A 33 -2.89 5.05 4.26
C PHE A 33 -4.08 4.83 3.32
N ALA A 34 -3.85 4.24 2.14
CA ALA A 34 -4.90 3.96 1.18
C ALA A 34 -5.97 3.02 1.75
N LEU A 35 -5.55 1.94 2.43
CA LEU A 35 -6.47 0.99 3.08
C LEU A 35 -7.31 1.66 4.17
N LYS A 36 -6.72 2.56 4.96
CA LYS A 36 -7.48 3.31 5.99
C LYS A 36 -8.55 4.22 5.40
N ILE A 37 -8.23 4.94 4.33
CA ILE A 37 -9.20 5.83 3.67
C ILE A 37 -10.31 5.03 3.01
N LEU A 38 -9.95 3.97 2.30
CA LEU A 38 -10.88 3.18 1.50
C LEU A 38 -11.50 2.03 2.29
N ARG A 39 -11.33 1.98 3.62
CA ARG A 39 -11.82 0.89 4.47
C ARG A 39 -13.28 0.53 4.19
N HIS A 40 -14.15 1.52 4.07
CA HIS A 40 -15.58 1.32 3.81
C HIS A 40 -15.88 0.65 2.46
N HIS A 41 -15.00 0.78 1.46
CA HIS A 41 -15.13 0.12 0.16
C HIS A 41 -14.41 -1.24 0.10
N LEU A 42 -13.39 -1.42 0.94
CA LEU A 42 -12.43 -2.52 0.85
C LEU A 42 -12.70 -3.63 1.87
N TYR A 43 -13.39 -3.33 2.97
CA TYR A 43 -13.60 -4.29 4.04
C TYR A 43 -14.54 -5.43 3.61
N GLY A 44 -14.11 -6.67 3.83
CA GLY A 44 -14.90 -7.88 3.51
C GLY A 44 -14.85 -8.31 2.04
N VAL A 45 -14.01 -7.70 1.21
CA VAL A 45 -13.83 -8.05 -0.22
C VAL A 45 -12.36 -8.39 -0.48
N HIS A 46 -12.11 -9.32 -1.40
CA HIS A 46 -10.75 -9.63 -1.86
C HIS A 46 -10.16 -8.49 -2.69
N ILE A 47 -8.92 -8.09 -2.40
CA ILE A 47 -8.28 -6.92 -3.03
C ILE A 47 -6.91 -7.27 -3.57
N ASP A 48 -6.70 -6.98 -4.86
CA ASP A 48 -5.38 -6.95 -5.45
C ASP A 48 -4.73 -5.57 -5.29
N VAL A 49 -3.65 -5.50 -4.53
CA VAL A 49 -2.84 -4.30 -4.36
C VAL A 49 -1.64 -4.36 -5.30
N PHE A 50 -1.65 -3.50 -6.31
CA PHE A 50 -0.55 -3.34 -7.25
C PHE A 50 0.47 -2.35 -6.73
N THR A 51 1.75 -2.72 -6.74
CA THR A 51 2.86 -1.88 -6.26
C THR A 51 4.06 -1.94 -7.19
N ASP A 52 4.69 -0.80 -7.39
CA ASP A 52 5.94 -0.66 -8.15
C ASP A 52 7.19 -1.03 -7.33
N HIS A 53 7.00 -1.44 -6.08
CA HIS A 53 8.10 -1.75 -5.17
C HIS A 53 8.13 -3.23 -4.81
N LYS A 54 9.02 -4.00 -5.46
CA LYS A 54 9.10 -5.47 -5.35
C LYS A 54 9.19 -5.98 -3.91
N SER A 55 9.86 -5.26 -3.00
CA SER A 55 9.99 -5.71 -1.60
C SER A 55 8.66 -5.83 -0.86
N LEU A 56 7.61 -5.12 -1.30
CA LEU A 56 6.30 -5.15 -0.65
C LEU A 56 5.54 -6.44 -0.91
N GLN A 57 5.89 -7.20 -1.96
CA GLN A 57 5.33 -8.55 -2.17
C GLN A 57 5.61 -9.48 -0.99
N TYR A 58 6.72 -9.24 -0.30
CA TYR A 58 7.17 -10.06 0.82
C TYR A 58 6.80 -9.46 2.18
N VAL A 59 5.91 -8.45 2.23
CA VAL A 59 5.58 -7.75 3.48
C VAL A 59 5.08 -8.72 4.56
N PHE A 60 4.32 -9.75 4.18
CA PHE A 60 3.78 -10.76 5.09
C PHE A 60 4.79 -11.83 5.54
N THR A 61 5.91 -11.99 4.83
CA THR A 61 6.93 -13.02 5.11
C THR A 61 8.22 -12.46 5.71
N GLN A 62 8.32 -11.13 5.86
CA GLN A 62 9.48 -10.48 6.47
C GLN A 62 9.64 -10.86 7.95
N LYS A 63 10.78 -11.46 8.29
CA LYS A 63 11.09 -11.91 9.66
C LYS A 63 11.40 -10.75 10.62
N ASN A 64 12.15 -9.74 10.14
CA ASN A 64 12.67 -8.65 10.97
C ASN A 64 11.88 -7.36 10.72
N LEU A 65 10.78 -7.19 11.44
CA LEU A 65 9.95 -5.99 11.39
C LEU A 65 10.14 -5.15 12.65
N ASN A 66 10.28 -3.83 12.46
CA ASN A 66 10.24 -2.88 13.56
C ASN A 66 8.81 -2.76 14.14
N LEU A 67 8.66 -2.17 15.34
CA LEU A 67 7.37 -2.08 16.03
C LEU A 67 6.28 -1.39 15.19
N ARG A 68 6.65 -0.37 14.39
CA ARG A 68 5.72 0.34 13.52
C ARG A 68 5.23 -0.56 12.38
N GLN A 69 6.15 -1.26 11.72
CA GLN A 69 5.84 -2.19 10.65
C GLN A 69 4.97 -3.34 11.15
N ARG A 70 5.20 -3.84 12.38
CA ARG A 70 4.33 -4.86 13.00
C ARG A 70 2.89 -4.38 13.16
N ARG A 71 2.68 -3.18 13.73
CA ARG A 71 1.34 -2.58 13.87
C ARG A 71 0.65 -2.37 12.51
N TRP A 72 1.43 -2.02 11.50
CA TRP A 72 0.90 -1.91 10.14
C TRP A 72 0.55 -3.27 9.56
N LEU A 73 1.37 -4.29 9.79
CA LEU A 73 1.11 -5.66 9.35
C LEU A 73 -0.16 -6.24 9.98
N GLU A 74 -0.41 -5.97 11.25
CA GLU A 74 -1.66 -6.35 11.94
C GLU A 74 -2.87 -5.77 11.19
N LEU A 75 -2.84 -4.47 10.86
CA LEU A 75 -3.88 -3.85 10.05
C LEU A 75 -4.02 -4.47 8.67
N LEU A 76 -2.90 -4.82 8.00
CA LEU A 76 -2.95 -5.45 6.68
C LEU A 76 -3.60 -6.85 6.73
N LYS A 77 -3.39 -7.59 7.82
CA LYS A 77 -3.97 -8.93 8.02
C LYS A 77 -5.49 -8.90 8.20
N ASP A 78 -6.07 -7.75 8.55
CA ASP A 78 -7.53 -7.58 8.63
C ASP A 78 -8.20 -7.57 7.25
N TYR A 79 -7.43 -7.45 6.16
CA TYR A 79 -7.92 -7.44 4.79
C TYR A 79 -7.56 -8.75 4.08
N ASP A 80 -8.52 -9.30 3.34
CA ASP A 80 -8.25 -10.34 2.34
C ASP A 80 -7.62 -9.68 1.11
N MET A 81 -6.29 -9.73 1.01
CA MET A 81 -5.56 -9.02 -0.04
C MET A 81 -4.33 -9.75 -0.56
N SER A 82 -4.07 -9.55 -1.84
CA SER A 82 -2.87 -10.01 -2.55
C SER A 82 -1.99 -8.82 -2.95
N VAL A 83 -0.68 -8.88 -2.67
CA VAL A 83 0.26 -7.81 -3.06
C VAL A 83 1.00 -8.23 -4.33
N LEU A 84 0.69 -7.57 -5.45
CA LEU A 84 1.22 -7.87 -6.77
C LEU A 84 2.21 -6.78 -7.21
N TYR A 85 3.41 -7.20 -7.62
CA TYR A 85 4.38 -6.30 -8.20
C TYR A 85 3.97 -5.96 -9.63
N HIS A 86 3.94 -4.66 -9.93
CA HIS A 86 3.67 -4.14 -11.25
C HIS A 86 4.75 -3.13 -11.63
N PRO A 87 5.53 -3.35 -12.71
CA PRO A 87 6.65 -2.49 -13.03
C PRO A 87 6.23 -1.02 -13.25
N VAL A 88 7.06 -0.09 -12.77
CA VAL A 88 6.84 1.36 -12.75
C VAL A 88 6.27 1.92 -14.08
N LYS A 89 6.72 1.39 -15.23
CA LYS A 89 6.27 1.81 -16.57
C LYS A 89 4.76 1.71 -16.79
N ALA A 90 4.10 0.82 -16.06
CA ALA A 90 2.66 0.61 -16.17
C ALA A 90 1.86 1.26 -15.02
N ASN A 91 2.54 1.90 -14.05
CA ASN A 91 1.93 2.60 -12.91
C ASN A 91 1.84 4.13 -13.15
N VAL A 92 1.56 4.55 -14.38
CA VAL A 92 1.61 5.96 -14.83
C VAL A 92 0.71 6.86 -14.00
N VAL A 93 -0.50 6.39 -13.70
CA VAL A 93 -1.52 7.17 -12.96
C VAL A 93 -1.08 7.42 -11.52
N ALA A 94 -0.58 6.39 -10.82
CA ALA A 94 -0.13 6.58 -9.45
C ALA A 94 1.12 7.46 -9.38
N ASN A 95 2.03 7.36 -10.36
CA ASN A 95 3.22 8.21 -10.43
C ASN A 95 2.86 9.69 -10.62
N ALA A 96 1.80 10.01 -11.36
CA ALA A 96 1.32 11.38 -11.53
C ALA A 96 0.71 11.98 -10.25
N LEU A 97 0.29 11.13 -9.30
CA LEU A 97 -0.35 11.54 -8.04
C LEU A 97 0.59 11.53 -6.83
N SER A 98 1.84 11.07 -7.01
CA SER A 98 2.76 10.74 -5.93
C SER A 98 3.78 11.83 -5.63
#